data_AF-A0A3S4G4I8-F1
#
_entry.id   AF-A0A3S4G4I8-F1
#
_cell.length_a   1.000
_cell.length_b   1.000
_cell.length_c   1.000
_cell.angle_alpha   90.00
_cell.angle_beta   90.00
_cell.angle_gamma   90.00
#
_symmetry.space_group_name_H-M   'P 1'
#
loop_
_entity.id
_entity.type
_entity.pdbx_description
1 polymer ?
#
loop_
_entity_poly.entity_id
_entity_poly.type
_entity_poly.pdbx_seq_one_letter_code
_entity_poly.pdbx_strand_id
1 'polypeptide(L)'
;MGYLGSTWRTEEECNNSGCLILILPWDYINTDAGLRKFNEWLVFLCEMLEPQSGDCGYCLTMPKDYHQYMSVEYQLALRYPSLSVISTIHLQSIANNNNLKTISWMTILDHSLVKRLGGLKWLEKELHAESSASVTRFSHGLIIQATEYPDLTPVSEGLNKSYQAVNKLLRPIRVPPENIDSLHLFGANQFNKATSIVWYARFDDGPLMVTPLRAGTPALVSGFWSTPLNHNRELFIRQGEMAPDIAGQEPGAAYWSLVREADSFSY
;
A
#
# COMPACT_ATOMS: atom_id res chain seq x y z
N MET A 1 6.01 40.82 6.33
CA MET A 1 6.73 39.91 5.41
C MET A 1 6.89 38.60 6.17
N GLY A 2 5.99 37.60 6.14
CA GLY A 2 5.24 37.00 5.02
C GLY A 2 6.15 35.93 4.39
N TYR A 3 5.98 34.62 4.52
CA TYR A 3 4.75 33.81 4.55
C TYR A 3 4.86 32.60 5.49
N LEU A 4 3.97 32.52 6.48
CA LEU A 4 3.51 31.27 7.09
C LEU A 4 2.13 31.02 6.50
N GLY A 5 1.99 29.97 5.69
CA GLY A 5 0.70 29.48 5.21
C GLY A 5 -0.04 28.86 6.38
N SER A 6 -1.11 29.55 6.79
CA SER A 6 -2.01 29.21 7.88
C SER A 6 -2.96 28.08 7.48
N THR A 7 -2.72 26.88 7.99
CA THR A 7 -3.76 25.93 8.42
C THR A 7 -3.20 25.11 9.57
N TRP A 8 -3.34 25.65 10.79
CA TRP A 8 -3.27 24.83 11.99
C TRP A 8 -4.49 23.90 11.95
N ARG A 9 -4.30 22.64 11.55
CA ARG A 9 -5.21 21.59 12.02
C ARG A 9 -5.19 21.67 13.54
N THR A 10 -6.36 21.73 14.15
CA THR A 10 -6.52 21.73 15.60
C THR A 10 -5.70 20.58 16.20
N GLU A 11 -5.00 20.83 17.31
CA GLU A 11 -4.19 19.80 18.01
C GLU A 11 -5.00 18.52 18.33
N GLU A 12 -6.33 18.59 18.34
CA GLU A 12 -7.25 17.45 18.47
C GLU A 12 -7.26 16.47 17.29
N GLU A 13 -6.73 16.82 16.11
CA GLU A 13 -6.63 15.91 14.94
C GLU A 13 -5.24 15.26 14.79
N CYS A 14 -4.29 15.51 15.71
CA CYS A 14 -3.09 14.70 15.79
C CYS A 14 -3.43 13.36 16.44
N ASN A 15 -4.09 12.48 15.67
CA ASN A 15 -4.28 11.08 16.05
C ASN A 15 -2.94 10.50 16.52
N ASN A 16 -3.01 9.75 17.62
CA ASN A 16 -1.94 9.23 18.47
C ASN A 16 -0.98 8.22 17.78
N SER A 17 -0.73 8.39 16.49
CA SER A 17 -0.04 7.45 15.62
C SER A 17 1.48 7.64 15.69
N GLY A 18 2.18 6.69 16.31
CA GLY A 18 3.64 6.61 16.31
C GLY A 18 4.18 5.90 15.07
N CYS A 19 5.46 6.11 14.77
CA CYS A 19 6.20 5.36 13.75
C CYS A 19 7.45 4.75 14.38
N LEU A 20 7.69 3.46 14.13
CA LEU A 20 8.92 2.76 14.47
C LEU A 20 9.71 2.47 13.20
N ILE A 21 11.00 2.79 13.22
CA ILE A 21 11.89 2.58 12.08
C ILE A 21 13.13 1.88 12.59
N LEU A 22 13.42 0.73 11.99
CA LEU A 22 14.57 -0.11 12.31
C LEU A 22 15.37 -0.33 11.04
N ILE A 23 16.68 -0.06 11.12
CA ILE A 23 17.62 -0.32 10.04
C ILE A 23 18.57 -1.41 10.55
N LEU A 24 18.57 -2.55 9.87
CA LEU A 24 19.40 -3.69 10.19
C LEU A 24 20.46 -3.90 9.10
N PRO A 25 21.63 -4.44 9.45
CA PRO A 25 22.60 -4.87 8.45
C PRO A 25 21.99 -5.87 7.46
N TRP A 26 22.22 -5.65 6.16
CA TRP A 26 21.59 -6.44 5.10
C TRP A 26 21.98 -7.93 5.12
N ASP A 27 23.12 -8.26 5.73
CA ASP A 27 23.62 -9.62 5.89
C ASP A 27 22.82 -10.45 6.90
N TYR A 28 21.89 -9.87 7.66
CA TYR A 28 20.99 -10.63 8.55
C TYR A 28 20.10 -11.62 7.81
N ILE A 29 19.81 -11.38 6.53
CA ILE A 29 18.90 -12.19 5.71
C ILE A 29 19.63 -12.93 4.57
N ASN A 30 20.97 -12.98 4.60
CA ASN A 30 21.77 -13.62 3.53
C ASN A 30 21.86 -15.15 3.61
N THR A 31 21.27 -15.75 4.64
CA THR A 31 21.16 -17.20 4.82
C THR A 31 19.72 -17.57 5.11
N ASP A 32 19.30 -18.78 4.75
CA ASP A 32 17.95 -19.27 5.06
C ASP A 32 17.65 -19.22 6.57
N ALA A 33 18.65 -19.47 7.42
CA ALA A 33 18.51 -19.39 8.87
C ALA A 33 18.30 -17.94 9.34
N GLY A 34 19.06 -16.99 8.78
CA GLY A 34 18.90 -15.57 9.05
C GLY A 34 17.54 -15.03 8.61
N LEU A 35 17.11 -15.40 7.39
CA LEU A 35 15.80 -15.04 6.85
C LEU A 35 14.64 -15.58 7.70
N ARG A 36 14.68 -16.86 8.11
CA ARG A 36 13.67 -17.43 9.02
C ARG A 36 13.61 -16.67 10.34
N LYS A 37 14.77 -16.41 10.96
CA LYS A 37 14.85 -15.66 12.22
C LYS A 37 14.32 -14.24 12.08
N PHE A 38 14.58 -13.59 10.96
CA PHE A 38 14.05 -12.26 10.67
C PHE A 38 12.52 -12.28 10.55
N ASN A 39 11.96 -13.25 9.83
CA ASN A 39 10.51 -13.39 9.68
C ASN A 39 9.82 -13.67 11.03
N GLU A 40 10.37 -14.58 11.84
CA GLU A 40 9.86 -14.85 13.20
C GLU A 40 9.90 -13.61 14.09
N TRP A 41 11.00 -12.85 14.04
CA TRP A 41 11.15 -11.60 14.78
C TRP A 41 10.19 -10.52 14.32
N LEU A 42 9.94 -10.40 13.00
CA LEU A 42 8.99 -9.44 12.47
C LEU A 42 7.54 -9.77 12.92
N VAL A 43 7.16 -11.05 12.92
CA VAL A 43 5.87 -11.48 13.47
C VAL A 43 5.77 -11.11 14.94
N PHE A 44 6.80 -11.40 15.75
CA PHE A 44 6.84 -11.00 17.15
C PHE A 44 6.66 -9.49 17.34
N LEU A 45 7.34 -8.66 16.53
CA LEU A 45 7.15 -7.21 16.58
C LEU A 45 5.71 -6.79 16.24
N CYS A 46 5.11 -7.40 15.22
CA CYS A 46 3.72 -7.10 14.83
C CYS A 46 2.72 -7.49 15.93
N GLU A 47 2.95 -8.61 16.64
CA GLU A 47 2.14 -9.01 17.79
C GLU A 47 2.25 -8.02 18.96
N MET A 48 3.43 -7.42 19.17
CA MET A 48 3.66 -6.50 20.27
C MET A 48 3.20 -5.06 19.98
N LEU A 49 3.27 -4.63 18.73
CA LEU A 49 3.04 -3.23 18.34
C LEU A 49 1.67 -3.01 17.69
N GLU A 50 1.02 -4.07 17.21
CA GLU A 50 -0.27 -4.02 16.52
C GLU A 50 -0.33 -2.92 15.43
N PRO A 51 0.65 -2.88 14.50
CA PRO A 51 0.76 -1.77 13.56
C PRO A 51 -0.42 -1.77 12.59
N GLN A 52 -1.00 -0.60 12.36
CA GLN A 52 -2.03 -0.43 11.32
C GLN A 52 -1.49 -0.79 9.93
N SER A 53 -0.30 -0.29 9.60
CA SER A 53 0.42 -0.62 8.37
C SER A 53 1.93 -0.52 8.56
N GLY A 54 2.68 -1.14 7.67
CA GLY A 54 4.13 -1.02 7.63
C GLY A 54 4.72 -1.63 6.38
N ASP A 55 5.98 -1.31 6.11
CA ASP A 55 6.74 -1.88 5.00
C ASP A 55 8.16 -2.24 5.42
N CYS A 56 8.73 -3.27 4.80
CA CYS A 56 10.10 -3.68 4.99
C CYS A 56 10.73 -4.03 3.63
N GLY A 57 11.97 -3.58 3.43
CA GLY A 57 12.77 -3.80 2.23
C GLY A 57 14.16 -3.20 2.38
N TYR A 58 14.94 -3.22 1.31
CA TYR A 58 16.25 -2.56 1.31
C TYR A 58 16.11 -1.05 1.30
N CYS A 59 17.00 -0.36 2.01
CA CYS A 59 17.08 1.09 2.02
C CYS A 59 18.55 1.53 2.02
N LEU A 60 18.78 2.81 1.76
CA LEU A 60 20.11 3.40 1.93
C LEU A 60 20.30 3.85 3.37
N THR A 61 21.41 3.43 3.97
CA THR A 61 21.84 4.00 5.26
C THR A 61 22.53 5.33 4.99
N MET A 62 21.91 6.41 5.44
CA MET A 62 22.35 7.78 5.18
C MET A 62 23.01 8.37 6.43
N PRO A 63 24.02 9.24 6.29
CA PRO A 63 24.62 9.92 7.43
C PRO A 63 23.66 10.96 8.02
N LYS A 64 24.01 11.55 9.17
CA LYS A 64 23.16 12.53 9.88
C LYS A 64 22.78 13.73 8.99
N ASP A 65 23.66 14.11 8.07
CA ASP A 65 23.49 15.14 7.05
C ASP A 65 22.81 14.60 5.77
N TYR A 66 21.86 13.66 5.92
CA TYR A 66 21.14 12.98 4.83
C TYR A 66 20.55 13.93 3.76
N HIS A 67 20.20 15.16 4.13
CA HIS A 67 19.71 16.19 3.20
C HIS A 67 20.69 16.50 2.06
N GLN A 68 22.00 16.35 2.27
CA GLN A 68 23.01 16.53 1.23
C GLN A 68 23.05 15.35 0.25
N TYR A 69 22.55 14.19 0.66
CA TYR A 69 22.63 12.93 -0.10
C TYR A 69 21.28 12.50 -0.69
N MET A 70 20.18 13.23 -0.44
CA MET A 70 18.87 12.93 -1.00
C MET A 70 18.88 12.77 -2.53
N SER A 71 19.75 13.49 -3.25
CA SER A 71 19.91 13.32 -4.69
C SER A 71 20.46 11.95 -5.08
N VAL A 72 21.33 11.36 -4.25
CA VAL A 72 21.84 10.00 -4.43
C VAL A 72 20.73 8.98 -4.19
N GLU A 73 19.94 9.15 -3.12
CA GLU A 73 18.76 8.30 -2.87
C GLU A 73 17.76 8.37 -4.02
N TYR A 74 17.50 9.56 -4.56
CA TYR A 74 16.62 9.75 -5.71
C TYR A 74 17.13 8.99 -6.95
N GLN A 75 18.41 9.14 -7.30
CA GLN A 75 18.99 8.44 -8.46
C GLN A 75 18.97 6.92 -8.30
N LEU A 76 19.25 6.42 -7.08
CA LEU A 76 19.20 4.99 -6.80
C LEU A 76 17.77 4.45 -6.79
N ALA A 77 16.81 5.21 -6.26
CA ALA A 77 15.39 4.85 -6.31
C ALA A 77 14.90 4.72 -7.76
N LEU A 78 15.25 5.67 -8.64
CA LEU A 78 14.93 5.59 -10.07
C LEU A 78 15.52 4.35 -10.75
N ARG A 79 16.69 3.88 -10.29
CA ARG A 79 17.34 2.68 -10.83
C ARG A 79 16.79 1.39 -10.23
N TYR A 80 16.44 1.37 -8.96
CA TYR A 80 16.01 0.20 -8.19
C TYR A 80 14.65 0.46 -7.50
N PRO A 81 13.53 0.18 -8.19
CA PRO A 81 12.18 0.51 -7.71
C PRO A 81 11.77 -0.19 -6.41
N SER A 82 12.45 -1.27 -6.04
CA SER A 82 12.21 -2.00 -4.79
C SER A 82 12.85 -1.35 -3.55
N LEU A 83 13.75 -0.36 -3.71
CA LEU A 83 14.35 0.34 -2.58
C LEU A 83 13.31 1.17 -1.82
N SER A 84 13.33 1.13 -0.50
CA SER A 84 12.58 2.05 0.35
C SER A 84 13.30 3.40 0.43
N VAL A 85 12.55 4.47 0.15
CA VAL A 85 13.00 5.87 0.26
C VAL A 85 12.68 6.34 1.68
N ILE A 86 13.70 6.56 2.50
CA ILE A 86 13.56 6.76 3.94
C ILE A 86 14.14 8.08 4.46
N SER A 87 14.83 8.90 3.65
CA SER A 87 15.52 10.10 4.15
C SER A 87 14.65 11.05 4.99
N THR A 88 13.37 11.22 4.63
CA THR A 88 12.43 12.13 5.32
C THR A 88 11.31 11.42 6.06
N ILE A 89 11.40 10.11 6.24
CA ILE A 89 10.34 9.28 6.82
C ILE A 89 9.80 9.82 8.16
N HIS A 90 10.67 10.39 8.98
CA HIS A 90 10.37 10.98 10.29
C HIS A 90 9.59 12.30 10.22
N LEU A 91 9.51 12.92 9.04
CA LEU A 91 8.78 14.17 8.79
C LEU A 91 7.44 13.94 8.08
N GLN A 92 7.21 12.73 7.58
CA GLN A 92 6.00 12.43 6.85
C GLN A 92 4.85 12.34 7.84
N SER A 93 3.76 13.05 7.54
CA SER A 93 2.56 13.01 8.34
C SER A 93 2.06 11.57 8.43
N ILE A 94 2.11 10.99 9.63
CA ILE A 94 1.61 9.65 9.93
C ILE A 94 0.07 9.66 9.96
N ALA A 95 -0.57 10.83 9.79
CA ALA A 95 -2.02 10.99 9.65
C ALA A 95 -2.56 10.47 8.30
N ASN A 96 -2.05 9.34 7.82
CA ASN A 96 -2.60 8.62 6.69
C ASN A 96 -3.80 7.82 7.15
N ASN A 97 -4.91 8.54 7.40
CA ASN A 97 -6.31 8.10 7.61
C ASN A 97 -6.61 6.68 7.12
N ASN A 98 -6.22 5.65 7.87
CA ASN A 98 -6.38 4.24 7.53
C ASN A 98 -5.93 3.89 6.10
N ASN A 99 -4.87 4.47 5.56
CA ASN A 99 -4.40 4.19 4.19
C ASN A 99 -2.99 3.59 4.18
N LEU A 100 -2.75 2.70 3.22
CA LEU A 100 -1.43 2.14 2.96
C LEU A 100 -0.54 3.20 2.30
N LYS A 101 0.63 3.44 2.87
CA LYS A 101 1.62 4.33 2.28
C LYS A 101 2.19 3.71 1.01
N THR A 102 2.95 2.62 1.12
CA THR A 102 3.59 1.96 -0.03
C THR A 102 3.60 0.46 0.19
N ILE A 103 3.74 -0.29 -0.91
CA ILE A 103 4.18 -1.67 -0.85
C ILE A 103 5.72 -1.75 -0.80
N SER A 104 6.24 -2.85 -0.28
CA SER A 104 7.67 -3.21 -0.33
C SER A 104 7.84 -4.75 -0.35
N TRP A 105 9.06 -5.25 -0.13
CA TRP A 105 9.34 -6.69 -0.05
C TRP A 105 8.39 -7.39 0.91
N MET A 106 8.21 -6.82 2.09
CA MET A 106 7.15 -7.20 3.03
C MET A 106 6.25 -6.00 3.28
N THR A 107 4.95 -6.24 3.30
CA THR A 107 3.92 -5.21 3.55
C THR A 107 3.01 -5.71 4.67
N ILE A 108 2.87 -4.93 5.73
CA ILE A 108 2.10 -5.25 6.94
C ILE A 108 0.77 -4.52 6.85
N LEU A 109 -0.32 -5.22 7.10
CA LEU A 109 -1.69 -4.69 7.07
C LEU A 109 -2.47 -5.17 8.29
N ASP A 110 -3.12 -4.25 8.99
CA ASP A 110 -4.10 -4.62 10.01
C ASP A 110 -5.41 -5.15 9.41
N HIS A 111 -6.29 -5.65 10.27
CA HIS A 111 -7.61 -6.11 9.85
C HIS A 111 -8.49 -5.03 9.21
N SER A 112 -8.31 -3.76 9.55
CA SER A 112 -9.11 -2.67 8.98
C SER A 112 -8.79 -2.46 7.50
N LEU A 113 -7.50 -2.47 7.13
CA LEU A 113 -7.02 -2.41 5.76
C LEU A 113 -7.38 -3.67 4.98
N VAL A 114 -7.20 -4.85 5.58
CA VAL A 114 -7.56 -6.13 4.95
C VAL A 114 -9.06 -6.20 4.64
N LYS A 115 -9.92 -5.66 5.52
CA LYS A 115 -11.37 -5.61 5.28
C LYS A 115 -11.72 -4.80 4.02
N ARG A 116 -11.03 -3.67 3.79
CA ARG A 116 -11.21 -2.83 2.59
C ARG A 116 -10.80 -3.52 1.28
N LEU A 117 -10.11 -4.67 1.38
CA LEU A 117 -9.66 -5.47 0.24
C LEU A 117 -10.51 -6.72 -0.02
N GLY A 118 -11.65 -6.90 0.66
CA GLY A 118 -12.45 -8.13 0.56
C GLY A 118 -12.27 -9.08 1.74
N GLY A 119 -11.45 -8.71 2.72
CA GLY A 119 -11.16 -9.52 3.89
C GLY A 119 -10.13 -10.61 3.65
N LEU A 120 -9.72 -11.26 4.75
CA LEU A 120 -8.59 -12.18 4.81
C LEU A 120 -8.69 -13.34 3.80
N LYS A 121 -9.85 -14.02 3.75
CA LYS A 121 -10.07 -15.18 2.88
C LYS A 121 -9.91 -14.85 1.40
N TRP A 122 -10.39 -13.68 0.99
CA TRP A 122 -10.28 -13.22 -0.40
C TRP A 122 -8.84 -12.87 -0.72
N LEU A 123 -8.21 -12.06 0.12
CA LEU A 123 -6.85 -11.60 -0.09
C LEU A 123 -5.84 -12.76 -0.15
N GLU A 124 -5.96 -13.74 0.74
CA GLU A 124 -5.12 -14.94 0.71
C GLU A 124 -5.36 -15.79 -0.54
N LYS A 125 -6.61 -15.95 -0.96
CA LYS A 125 -6.92 -16.68 -2.20
C LYS A 125 -6.25 -16.03 -3.41
N GLU A 126 -6.34 -14.71 -3.53
CA GLU A 126 -5.70 -13.98 -4.63
C GLU A 126 -4.17 -14.03 -4.54
N LEU A 127 -3.60 -13.92 -3.34
CA LEU A 127 -2.16 -14.03 -3.14
C LEU A 127 -1.63 -15.46 -3.35
N HIS A 128 -2.41 -16.50 -3.04
CA HIS A 128 -2.04 -17.88 -3.33
C HIS A 128 -2.01 -18.20 -4.83
N ALA A 129 -2.76 -17.44 -5.65
CA ALA A 129 -2.64 -17.53 -7.10
C ALA A 129 -1.29 -16.98 -7.61
N GLU A 130 -0.64 -16.11 -6.82
CA GLU A 130 0.69 -15.56 -7.09
C GLU A 130 1.77 -16.45 -6.47
N SER A 131 2.36 -17.33 -7.28
CA SER A 131 3.29 -18.38 -6.83
C SER A 131 4.50 -17.93 -5.98
N SER A 132 4.90 -16.66 -6.07
CA SER A 132 6.05 -16.08 -5.37
C SER A 132 5.69 -15.34 -4.08
N ALA A 133 4.42 -15.01 -3.88
CA ALA A 133 3.97 -14.28 -2.70
C ALA A 133 3.60 -15.24 -1.57
N SER A 134 3.88 -14.85 -0.33
CA SER A 134 3.46 -15.58 0.87
C SER A 134 2.76 -14.66 1.86
N VAL A 135 1.91 -15.25 2.70
CA VAL A 135 1.14 -14.55 3.73
C VAL A 135 1.42 -15.17 5.08
N THR A 136 1.79 -14.34 6.04
CA THR A 136 1.93 -14.73 7.46
C THR A 136 0.92 -13.94 8.28
N ARG A 137 0.10 -14.64 9.07
CA ARG A 137 -0.89 -14.00 9.95
C ARG A 137 -0.28 -13.65 11.30
N PHE A 138 -0.81 -12.61 11.92
CA PHE A 138 -0.61 -12.26 13.33
C PHE A 138 -1.95 -11.80 13.92
N SER A 139 -2.07 -11.64 15.24
CA SER A 139 -3.37 -11.44 15.92
C SER A 139 -4.18 -10.25 15.41
N HIS A 140 -3.52 -9.22 14.88
CA HIS A 140 -4.14 -7.96 14.46
C HIS A 140 -4.11 -7.73 12.93
N GLY A 141 -3.57 -8.68 12.15
CA GLY A 141 -3.31 -8.43 10.74
C GLY A 141 -2.61 -9.56 10.02
N LEU A 142 -1.94 -9.19 8.94
CA LEU A 142 -1.09 -10.09 8.16
C LEU A 142 0.08 -9.35 7.53
N ILE A 143 1.11 -10.12 7.22
CA ILE A 143 2.32 -9.71 6.51
C ILE A 143 2.29 -10.39 5.15
N ILE A 144 2.32 -9.57 4.09
CA ILE A 144 2.43 -10.03 2.71
C ILE A 144 3.90 -9.92 2.32
N GLN A 145 4.52 -11.03 1.99
CA GLN A 145 5.88 -11.08 1.47
C GLN A 145 5.80 -11.31 -0.04
N ALA A 146 6.25 -10.34 -0.84
CA ALA A 146 6.08 -10.36 -2.30
C ALA A 146 6.95 -11.42 -3.00
N THR A 147 8.11 -11.74 -2.41
CA THR A 147 9.11 -12.68 -2.94
C THR A 147 9.90 -13.30 -1.80
N GLU A 148 10.58 -14.43 -2.03
CA GLU A 148 11.39 -15.09 -0.99
C GLU A 148 12.49 -14.18 -0.42
N TYR A 149 13.14 -13.39 -1.28
CA TYR A 149 14.17 -12.42 -0.93
C TYR A 149 13.82 -11.03 -1.47
N PRO A 150 14.21 -9.94 -0.78
CA PRO A 150 13.97 -8.59 -1.28
C PRO A 150 14.64 -8.36 -2.63
N ASP A 151 13.88 -7.76 -3.55
CA ASP A 151 14.35 -7.46 -4.90
C ASP A 151 15.36 -6.29 -4.92
N LEU A 152 16.36 -6.36 -5.78
CA LEU A 152 17.25 -5.25 -6.17
C LEU A 152 17.52 -5.25 -7.67
N THR A 153 16.63 -5.86 -8.45
CA THR A 153 16.73 -5.86 -9.91
C THR A 153 16.57 -4.42 -10.41
N PRO A 154 17.49 -3.92 -11.27
CA PRO A 154 17.35 -2.58 -11.82
C PRO A 154 16.15 -2.51 -12.76
N VAL A 155 15.47 -1.35 -12.80
CA VAL A 155 14.28 -1.14 -13.64
C VAL A 155 14.53 -1.40 -15.13
N SER A 156 15.78 -1.27 -15.59
CA SER A 156 16.20 -1.59 -16.96
C SER A 156 16.02 -3.06 -17.35
N GLU A 157 15.99 -3.95 -16.36
CA GLU A 157 15.74 -5.39 -16.53
C GLU A 157 14.25 -5.75 -16.34
N GLY A 158 13.40 -4.75 -16.07
CA GLY A 158 11.97 -4.90 -15.85
C GLY A 158 11.60 -4.88 -14.36
N LEU A 159 10.31 -4.62 -14.10
CA LEU A 159 9.77 -4.67 -12.74
C LEU A 159 9.47 -6.11 -12.32
N ASN A 160 9.68 -6.39 -11.04
CA ASN A 160 9.32 -7.68 -10.47
C ASN A 160 7.80 -7.90 -10.52
N LYS A 161 7.36 -8.95 -11.22
CA LYS A 161 5.94 -9.25 -11.42
C LYS A 161 5.19 -9.49 -10.11
N SER A 162 5.85 -10.05 -9.11
CA SER A 162 5.26 -10.30 -7.78
C SER A 162 4.96 -9.00 -7.05
N TYR A 163 5.86 -8.01 -7.16
CA TYR A 163 5.61 -6.67 -6.63
C TYR A 163 4.45 -6.01 -7.37
N GLN A 164 4.37 -6.14 -8.70
CA GLN A 164 3.23 -5.62 -9.47
C GLN A 164 1.91 -6.30 -9.09
N ALA A 165 1.90 -7.61 -8.85
CA ALA A 165 0.72 -8.36 -8.43
C ALA A 165 0.24 -7.94 -7.03
N VAL A 166 1.14 -7.89 -6.04
CA VAL A 166 0.84 -7.36 -4.70
C VAL A 166 0.37 -5.91 -4.79
N ASN A 167 1.07 -5.08 -5.57
CA ASN A 167 0.70 -3.68 -5.80
C ASN A 167 -0.72 -3.56 -6.35
N LYS A 168 -1.09 -4.37 -7.34
CA LYS A 168 -2.44 -4.39 -7.95
C LYS A 168 -3.51 -4.68 -6.91
N LEU A 169 -3.29 -5.66 -6.03
CA LEU A 169 -4.22 -6.00 -4.96
C LEU A 169 -4.34 -4.90 -3.90
N LEU A 170 -3.22 -4.29 -3.50
CA LEU A 170 -3.20 -3.29 -2.42
C LEU A 170 -3.48 -1.86 -2.89
N ARG A 171 -3.54 -1.62 -4.20
CA ARG A 171 -3.81 -0.30 -4.80
C ARG A 171 -5.04 0.42 -4.24
N PRO A 172 -6.20 -0.24 -4.02
CA PRO A 172 -7.42 0.43 -3.60
C PRO A 172 -7.34 1.09 -2.22
N ILE A 173 -6.40 0.66 -1.37
CA ILE A 173 -6.24 1.16 0.00
C ILE A 173 -5.08 2.13 0.16
N ARG A 174 -4.41 2.51 -0.95
CA ARG A 174 -3.27 3.43 -0.87
C ARG A 174 -3.71 4.84 -0.53
N VAL A 175 -2.78 5.61 0.02
CA VAL A 175 -2.92 7.07 0.12
C VAL A 175 -3.23 7.65 -1.26
N PRO A 176 -4.26 8.50 -1.39
CA PRO A 176 -4.62 9.08 -2.67
C PRO A 176 -3.61 10.18 -3.06
N PRO A 177 -3.35 10.41 -4.36
CA PRO A 177 -2.27 11.28 -4.84
C PRO A 177 -2.27 12.71 -4.28
N GLU A 178 -3.44 13.28 -4.03
CA GLU A 178 -3.61 14.62 -3.47
C GLU A 178 -3.00 14.76 -2.06
N ASN A 179 -3.00 13.65 -1.31
CA ASN A 179 -2.50 13.54 0.06
C ASN A 179 -1.04 13.07 0.11
N ILE A 180 -0.39 12.83 -1.04
CA ILE A 180 1.03 12.49 -1.10
C ILE A 180 1.86 13.77 -0.96
N ASP A 181 2.69 13.80 0.08
CA ASP A 181 3.74 14.79 0.26
C ASP A 181 5.04 14.39 -0.45
N SER A 182 5.94 15.36 -0.60
CA SER A 182 7.26 15.12 -1.17
C SER A 182 8.09 14.17 -0.29
N LEU A 183 8.72 13.18 -0.91
CA LEU A 183 9.65 12.26 -0.23
C LEU A 183 10.99 12.93 0.15
N HIS A 184 11.32 14.08 -0.43
CA HIS A 184 12.52 14.88 -0.09
C HIS A 184 12.14 16.32 0.22
N LEU A 185 13.05 17.05 0.86
CA LEU A 185 12.80 18.40 1.36
C LEU A 185 12.91 19.45 0.24
N PHE A 186 14.08 19.55 -0.39
CA PHE A 186 14.37 20.51 -1.44
C PHE A 186 15.68 20.17 -2.14
N GLY A 187 15.78 20.47 -3.43
CA GLY A 187 17.02 20.38 -4.19
C GLY A 187 16.80 19.96 -5.64
N ALA A 188 17.84 20.11 -6.46
CA ALA A 188 17.86 19.55 -7.80
C ALA A 188 18.09 18.03 -7.73
N ASN A 189 17.48 17.28 -8.66
CA ASN A 189 17.58 15.82 -8.73
C ASN A 189 17.16 15.11 -7.43
N GLN A 190 16.07 15.59 -6.83
CA GLN A 190 15.46 15.01 -5.64
C GLN A 190 13.97 14.79 -5.88
N PHE A 191 13.32 14.00 -5.01
CA PHE A 191 11.87 13.91 -5.02
C PHE A 191 11.23 15.27 -4.75
N ASN A 192 10.20 15.58 -5.53
CA ASN A 192 9.25 16.64 -5.26
C ASN A 192 7.85 16.01 -5.22
N LYS A 193 6.78 16.80 -4.99
CA LYS A 193 5.42 16.26 -4.92
C LYS A 193 5.04 15.45 -6.18
N ALA A 194 5.34 15.96 -7.37
CA ALA A 194 4.99 15.28 -8.62
C ALA A 194 5.76 13.96 -8.82
N THR A 195 7.08 13.95 -8.59
CA THR A 195 7.87 12.73 -8.72
C THR A 195 7.61 11.73 -7.60
N SER A 196 7.18 12.21 -6.43
CA SER A 196 6.70 11.34 -5.34
C SER A 196 5.42 10.63 -5.76
N ILE A 197 4.43 11.32 -6.32
CA ILE A 197 3.21 10.66 -6.85
C ILE A 197 3.57 9.54 -7.85
N VAL A 198 4.51 9.80 -8.76
CA VAL A 198 5.02 8.79 -9.71
C VAL A 198 5.68 7.62 -8.97
N TRP A 199 6.46 7.90 -7.92
CA TRP A 199 7.10 6.87 -7.09
C TRP A 199 6.10 5.95 -6.40
N TYR A 200 5.02 6.48 -5.84
CA TYR A 200 3.96 5.68 -5.21
C TYR A 200 3.18 4.83 -6.22
N ALA A 201 3.17 5.24 -7.49
CA ALA A 201 2.56 4.53 -8.60
C ALA A 201 3.55 3.64 -9.40
N ARG A 202 4.81 3.51 -8.96
CA ARG A 202 5.91 2.88 -9.75
C ARG A 202 5.65 1.43 -10.18
N PHE A 203 4.78 0.71 -9.50
CA PHE A 203 4.40 -0.67 -9.81
C PHE A 203 3.01 -0.79 -10.45
N ASP A 204 2.35 0.33 -10.75
CA ASP A 204 1.04 0.32 -11.38
C ASP A 204 1.16 -0.13 -12.85
N ASP A 205 0.24 -1.00 -13.27
CA ASP A 205 0.07 -1.40 -14.65
C ASP A 205 -1.23 -0.77 -15.20
N GLY A 206 -1.13 0.50 -15.56
CA GLY A 206 -2.26 1.30 -16.05
C GLY A 206 -3.20 1.85 -14.97
N PRO A 207 -4.34 2.45 -15.37
CA PRO A 207 -5.32 3.03 -14.44
C PRO A 207 -6.01 1.96 -13.59
N LEU A 208 -6.51 2.36 -12.41
CA LEU A 208 -7.30 1.45 -11.56
C LEU A 208 -8.66 1.22 -12.21
N MET A 209 -8.88 0.02 -12.74
CA MET A 209 -10.14 -0.33 -13.37
C MET A 209 -11.17 -0.72 -12.30
N VAL A 210 -12.01 0.25 -11.94
CA VAL A 210 -13.08 0.07 -10.93
C VAL A 210 -14.33 -0.60 -11.53
N THR A 211 -14.51 -0.50 -12.85
CA THR A 211 -15.63 -1.09 -13.60
C THR A 211 -15.14 -1.97 -14.75
N PRO A 212 -15.85 -3.07 -15.08
CA PRO A 212 -16.98 -3.64 -14.36
C PRO A 212 -16.56 -4.37 -13.08
N LEU A 213 -17.36 -4.28 -12.03
CA LEU A 213 -17.22 -5.06 -10.81
C LEU A 213 -18.00 -6.38 -10.97
N ARG A 214 -17.31 -7.52 -10.88
CA ARG A 214 -17.93 -8.85 -11.02
C ARG A 214 -18.50 -9.33 -9.68
N ALA A 215 -19.65 -9.98 -9.68
CA ALA A 215 -20.17 -10.64 -8.49
C ALA A 215 -19.17 -11.63 -7.86
N GLY A 216 -19.12 -11.64 -6.53
CA GLY A 216 -18.14 -12.42 -5.76
C GLY A 216 -16.74 -11.82 -5.71
N THR A 217 -16.52 -10.62 -6.26
CA THR A 217 -15.28 -9.84 -6.11
C THR A 217 -15.53 -8.60 -5.25
N PRO A 218 -14.55 -8.12 -4.46
CA PRO A 218 -14.73 -6.96 -3.61
C PRO A 218 -14.78 -5.66 -4.41
N ALA A 219 -15.67 -4.74 -4.03
CA ALA A 219 -15.68 -3.39 -4.58
C ALA A 219 -14.38 -2.65 -4.23
N LEU A 220 -13.72 -2.07 -5.24
CA LEU A 220 -12.46 -1.34 -5.03
C LEU A 220 -12.69 0.07 -4.45
N VAL A 221 -13.91 0.60 -4.55
CA VAL A 221 -14.33 1.88 -3.98
C VAL A 221 -15.72 1.75 -3.38
N SER A 222 -16.04 2.62 -2.42
CA SER A 222 -17.41 2.78 -1.94
C SER A 222 -18.21 3.58 -2.96
N GLY A 223 -19.43 3.17 -3.25
CA GLY A 223 -20.23 3.90 -4.23
C GLY A 223 -21.59 3.29 -4.51
N PHE A 224 -22.31 3.95 -5.42
CA PHE A 224 -23.57 3.48 -5.96
C PHE A 224 -23.31 2.78 -7.29
N TRP A 225 -23.78 1.55 -7.39
CA TRP A 225 -23.52 0.65 -8.50
C TRP A 225 -24.83 0.24 -9.16
N SER A 226 -24.81 0.07 -10.48
CA SER A 226 -25.99 -0.38 -11.24
C SER A 226 -25.64 -1.55 -12.14
N THR A 227 -26.66 -2.27 -12.58
CA THR A 227 -26.53 -3.40 -13.51
C THR A 227 -27.39 -3.13 -14.74
N PRO A 228 -26.96 -3.58 -15.94
CA PRO A 228 -27.75 -3.42 -17.17
C PRO A 228 -29.17 -3.99 -17.09
N LEU A 229 -29.40 -5.02 -16.27
CA LEU A 229 -30.70 -5.68 -16.18
C LEU A 229 -31.69 -4.94 -15.28
N ASN A 230 -31.22 -4.04 -14.42
CA ASN A 230 -32.06 -3.26 -13.50
C ASN A 230 -31.59 -1.80 -13.48
N HIS A 231 -31.67 -1.11 -14.62
CA HIS A 231 -31.28 0.30 -14.78
C HIS A 231 -31.91 1.26 -13.75
N ASN A 232 -33.05 0.91 -13.15
CA ASN A 232 -33.76 1.73 -12.17
C ASN A 232 -33.36 1.49 -10.71
N ARG A 233 -32.40 0.60 -10.42
CA ARG A 233 -31.93 0.34 -9.06
C ARG A 233 -30.42 0.47 -8.96
N GLU A 234 -30.00 1.48 -8.20
CA GLU A 234 -28.64 1.60 -7.69
C GLU A 234 -28.53 0.84 -6.36
N LEU A 235 -27.44 0.10 -6.19
CA LEU A 235 -27.07 -0.53 -4.93
C LEU A 235 -25.84 0.17 -4.38
N PHE A 236 -25.89 0.56 -3.11
CA PHE A 236 -24.68 0.99 -2.42
C PHE A 236 -23.84 -0.22 -2.04
N ILE A 237 -22.59 -0.26 -2.49
CA ILE A 237 -21.61 -1.30 -2.12
C ILE A 237 -20.40 -0.57 -1.55
N ARG A 238 -20.01 -0.92 -0.32
CA ARG A 238 -18.84 -0.32 0.34
C ARG A 238 -17.55 -0.93 -0.21
N GLN A 239 -16.46 -0.18 -0.16
CA GLN A 239 -15.14 -0.70 -0.45
C GLN A 239 -14.86 -1.97 0.39
N GLY A 240 -14.42 -3.02 -0.28
CA GLY A 240 -14.17 -4.34 0.31
C GLY A 240 -15.39 -5.24 0.45
N GLU A 241 -16.62 -4.74 0.24
CA GLU A 241 -17.79 -5.62 0.19
C GLU A 241 -17.83 -6.41 -1.12
N MET A 242 -18.19 -7.69 -1.02
CA MET A 242 -18.36 -8.53 -2.20
C MET A 242 -19.58 -8.10 -2.99
N ALA A 243 -19.40 -7.87 -4.29
CA ALA A 243 -20.49 -7.57 -5.17
C ALA A 243 -21.49 -8.74 -5.19
N PRO A 244 -22.80 -8.48 -4.99
CA PRO A 244 -23.78 -9.55 -4.91
C PRO A 244 -24.14 -10.10 -6.29
N ASP A 245 -24.62 -11.34 -6.29
CA ASP A 245 -25.28 -11.94 -7.44
C ASP A 245 -26.65 -11.29 -7.70
N ILE A 246 -27.13 -11.42 -8.94
CA ILE A 246 -28.46 -10.95 -9.34
C ILE A 246 -29.36 -12.18 -9.48
N ALA A 247 -30.53 -12.14 -8.83
CA ALA A 247 -31.52 -13.21 -8.93
C ALA A 247 -31.89 -13.50 -10.40
N GLY A 248 -31.83 -14.77 -10.78
CA GLY A 248 -32.10 -15.22 -12.15
C GLY A 248 -30.87 -15.29 -13.06
N GLN A 249 -29.68 -14.92 -12.58
CA GLN A 249 -28.41 -15.19 -13.26
C GLN A 249 -27.66 -16.34 -12.61
N GLU A 250 -26.76 -16.97 -13.37
CA GLU A 250 -25.78 -17.91 -12.83
C GLU A 250 -24.88 -17.22 -11.80
N PRO A 251 -24.50 -17.90 -10.70
CA PRO A 251 -23.59 -17.35 -9.70
C PRO A 251 -22.29 -16.84 -10.31
N GLY A 252 -21.89 -15.61 -9.96
CA GLY A 252 -20.69 -14.94 -10.46
C GLY A 252 -20.80 -14.38 -11.89
N ALA A 253 -21.97 -14.46 -12.53
CA ALA A 253 -22.20 -13.92 -13.88
C ALA A 253 -22.60 -12.44 -13.88
N ALA A 254 -23.02 -11.90 -12.73
CA ALA A 254 -23.44 -10.51 -12.60
C ALA A 254 -22.26 -9.54 -12.69
N TYR A 255 -22.50 -8.42 -13.39
CA TYR A 255 -21.58 -7.29 -13.48
C TYR A 255 -22.28 -6.00 -13.04
N TRP A 256 -21.50 -5.19 -12.34
CA TRP A 256 -21.90 -3.92 -11.77
C TRP A 256 -21.05 -2.80 -12.37
N SER A 257 -21.70 -1.73 -12.80
CA SER A 257 -21.08 -0.50 -13.26
C SER A 257 -21.21 0.58 -12.19
N LEU A 258 -20.09 1.18 -11.81
CA LEU A 258 -20.09 2.31 -10.89
C LEU A 258 -20.82 3.50 -11.51
N VAL A 259 -21.81 4.03 -10.79
CA VAL A 259 -22.55 5.24 -11.18
C VAL A 259 -21.91 6.48 -10.57
N ARG A 260 -21.60 6.42 -9.27
CA ARG A 260 -20.86 7.47 -8.55
C ARG A 260 -20.15 6.88 -7.34
N GLU A 261 -18.94 7.38 -7.08
CA GLU A 261 -18.25 7.13 -5.82
C GLU A 261 -18.96 7.85 -4.67
N ALA A 262 -18.82 7.32 -3.46
CA ALA A 262 -19.26 7.97 -2.24
C ALA A 262 -18.23 7.72 -1.15
N ASP A 263 -18.15 8.64 -0.20
CA ASP A 263 -17.25 8.49 0.92
C ASP A 263 -17.59 7.23 1.73
N SER A 264 -16.54 6.55 2.17
CA SER A 264 -16.68 5.45 3.12
C SER A 264 -17.12 6.07 4.44
N PHE A 265 -18.42 6.03 4.76
CA PHE A 265 -18.89 6.45 6.09
C PHE A 265 -18.09 5.67 7.14
N SER A 266 -17.22 6.38 7.85
CA SER A 266 -16.52 5.91 9.04
C SER A 266 -17.59 5.57 10.07
N TYR A 267 -17.56 4.35 10.60
CA TYR A 267 -18.33 4.01 11.80
C TYR A 267 -17.59 4.53 13.02
#